data_AF-A0A5P8K3D4-F1
#
_entry.id   AF-A0A5P8K3D4-F1
#
_cell.length_a   1.000
_cell.length_b   1.000
_cell.length_c   1.000
_cell.angle_alpha   90.00
_cell.angle_beta   90.00
_cell.angle_gamma   90.00
#
_symmetry.space_group_name_H-M   'P 1'
#
loop_
_entity.id
_entity.type
_entity.pdbx_description
1 polymer ?
#
loop_
_entity_poly.entity_id
_entity_poly.type
_entity_poly.pdbx_seq_one_letter_code
_entity_poly.pdbx_strand_id
1 'polypeptide(L)'
;MESAYFAIKKTMLGRRVLRSTTPPGIAQEVYALLSAYQALRIAIADATGATPGTDPDRASFSVALRCARDQIVQAAGIIAGTTIDLVGTIGRTVLEHLMPARRLRISPRAVKRPLSRYAYKSLNIDRRTYTATLSINILTPTISP
;
A
#
# COMPACT_ATOMS: atom_id res chain seq x y z
N MET A 1 -7.45 -0.24 -4.50
CA MET A 1 -6.75 0.77 -3.72
C MET A 1 -6.65 0.19 -2.34
N GLU A 2 -5.47 -0.31 -1.98
CA GLU A 2 -5.19 -0.73 -0.61
C GLU A 2 -4.96 0.54 0.20
N SER A 3 -5.98 1.04 0.89
CA SER A 3 -5.79 2.15 1.82
C SER A 3 -4.99 1.68 3.04
N ALA A 4 -4.28 2.60 3.71
CA ALA A 4 -3.55 2.29 4.94
C ALA A 4 -4.44 1.59 5.98
N TYR A 5 -5.68 2.09 6.15
CA TYR A 5 -6.67 1.49 7.04
C TYR A 5 -7.02 0.05 6.63
N PHE A 6 -7.21 -0.21 5.34
CA PHE A 6 -7.50 -1.56 4.85
C PHE A 6 -6.29 -2.50 5.08
N ALA A 7 -5.08 -2.06 4.74
CA ALA A 7 -3.86 -2.84 4.91
C ALA A 7 -3.65 -3.26 6.38
N ILE A 8 -3.76 -2.32 7.31
CA ILE A 8 -3.58 -2.60 8.74
C ILE A 8 -4.72 -3.48 9.27
N LYS A 9 -5.97 -3.07 9.08
CA LYS A 9 -7.13 -3.75 9.71
C LYS A 9 -7.43 -5.11 9.09
N LYS A 10 -7.37 -5.21 7.76
CA LYS A 10 -7.78 -6.43 7.04
C LYS A 10 -6.61 -7.34 6.76
N THR A 11 -5.48 -6.83 6.31
CA THR A 11 -4.35 -7.66 5.87
C THR A 11 -3.41 -8.02 7.03
N MET A 12 -2.92 -7.03 7.80
CA MET A 12 -1.99 -7.29 8.90
C MET A 12 -2.68 -7.98 10.07
N LEU A 13 -3.78 -7.40 10.55
CA LEU A 13 -4.54 -7.93 11.68
C LEU A 13 -5.34 -9.18 11.32
N GLY A 14 -5.81 -9.34 10.08
CA GLY A 14 -6.50 -10.56 9.67
C GLY A 14 -7.74 -10.88 10.53
N ARG A 15 -8.51 -9.84 10.90
CA ARG A 15 -9.66 -9.88 11.84
C ARG A 15 -9.32 -9.98 13.32
N ARG A 16 -8.05 -10.02 13.71
CA ARG A 16 -7.64 -9.98 15.12
C ARG A 16 -7.81 -8.58 15.71
N VAL A 17 -8.07 -8.52 17.01
CA VAL A 17 -8.07 -7.29 17.81
C VAL A 17 -6.73 -7.11 18.51
N LEU A 18 -6.48 -5.91 19.02
CA LEU A 18 -5.33 -5.65 19.89
C LEU A 18 -5.43 -6.50 21.15
N ARG A 19 -4.30 -6.97 21.67
CA ARG A 19 -4.25 -7.92 22.79
C ARG A 19 -4.19 -7.25 24.15
N SER A 20 -3.53 -6.09 24.23
CA SER A 20 -3.35 -5.37 25.47
C SER A 20 -4.66 -4.76 25.96
N THR A 21 -4.87 -4.86 27.27
CA THR A 21 -5.99 -4.25 28.00
C THR A 21 -5.60 -2.94 28.68
N THR A 22 -4.34 -2.53 28.58
CA THR A 22 -3.82 -1.30 29.21
C THR A 22 -3.59 -0.21 28.17
N PRO A 23 -3.87 1.07 28.47
CA PRO A 23 -3.63 2.15 27.51
C PRO A 23 -2.19 2.20 26.95
N PRO A 24 -1.12 2.01 27.75
CA PRO A 24 0.25 1.99 27.22
C PRO A 24 0.51 0.82 26.26
N GLY A 25 0.05 -0.39 26.58
CA GLY A 25 0.25 -1.54 25.71
C GLY A 25 -0.57 -1.46 24.42
N ILE A 26 -1.77 -0.86 24.47
CA ILE A 26 -2.55 -0.54 23.26
C ILE A 26 -1.77 0.42 22.37
N ALA A 27 -1.19 1.49 22.92
CA ALA A 27 -0.37 2.43 22.17
C ALA A 27 0.83 1.72 21.52
N GLN A 28 1.54 0.88 22.27
CA GLN A 28 2.66 0.09 21.76
C GLN A 28 2.25 -0.80 20.57
N GLU A 29 1.14 -1.53 20.67
CA GLU A 29 0.67 -2.38 19.58
C GLU A 29 0.29 -1.56 18.34
N VAL A 30 -0.35 -0.40 18.53
CA VAL A 30 -0.69 0.51 17.42
C VAL A 30 0.58 1.02 16.73
N TYR A 31 1.58 1.48 17.49
CA TYR A 31 2.85 1.91 16.93
C TYR A 31 3.59 0.78 16.23
N ALA A 32 3.59 -0.44 16.78
CA ALA A 32 4.19 -1.60 16.12
C ALA A 32 3.53 -1.89 14.76
N LEU A 33 2.20 -1.85 14.69
CA LEU A 33 1.47 -2.02 13.43
C LEU A 33 1.76 -0.91 12.42
N LEU A 34 1.81 0.34 12.87
CA LEU A 34 2.13 1.48 12.00
C LEU A 34 3.56 1.39 11.48
N SER A 35 4.54 1.08 12.33
CA SER A 35 5.94 0.92 11.92
C SER A 35 6.11 -0.21 10.92
N ALA A 36 5.50 -1.38 11.16
CA ALA A 36 5.56 -2.49 10.21
C ALA A 36 4.85 -2.16 8.89
N TYR A 37 3.72 -1.46 8.92
CA TYR A 37 3.07 -0.96 7.71
C TYR A 37 4.00 -0.02 6.92
N GLN A 38 4.64 0.94 7.60
CA GLN A 38 5.52 1.90 6.94
C GLN A 38 6.78 1.26 6.38
N ALA A 39 7.42 0.34 7.11
CA ALA A 39 8.58 -0.39 6.62
C ALA A 39 8.27 -1.15 5.32
N LEU A 40 7.12 -1.83 5.24
CA LEU A 40 6.68 -2.50 4.02
C LEU A 40 6.36 -1.53 2.90
N ARG A 41 5.79 -0.36 3.20
CA ARG A 41 5.52 0.67 2.20
C ARG A 41 6.78 1.29 1.62
N ILE A 42 7.80 1.51 2.44
CA ILE A 42 9.12 1.96 1.99
C ILE A 42 9.74 0.91 1.06
N ALA A 43 9.78 -0.37 1.47
CA ALA A 43 10.31 -1.43 0.61
C ALA A 43 9.59 -1.55 -0.75
N ILE A 44 8.25 -1.38 -0.76
CA ILE A 44 7.48 -1.35 -2.00
C ILE A 44 7.83 -0.11 -2.84
N ALA A 45 7.89 1.07 -2.22
CA ALA A 45 8.20 2.31 -2.91
C ALA A 45 9.60 2.25 -3.54
N ASP A 46 10.60 1.80 -2.78
CA ASP A 46 11.97 1.64 -3.24
C ASP A 46 12.06 0.63 -4.41
N ALA A 47 11.38 -0.51 -4.30
CA ALA A 47 11.34 -1.51 -5.37
C ALA A 47 10.74 -0.98 -6.68
N THR A 48 9.61 -0.29 -6.58
CA THR A 48 8.92 0.29 -7.74
C THR A 48 9.66 1.49 -8.33
N GLY A 49 10.30 2.30 -7.49
CA GLY A 49 11.13 3.44 -7.92
C GLY A 49 12.44 3.01 -8.58
N ALA A 50 13.02 1.89 -8.15
CA ALA A 50 14.21 1.30 -8.78
C ALA A 50 13.93 0.65 -10.15
N THR A 51 12.66 0.42 -10.51
CA THR A 51 12.28 -0.31 -11.74
C THR A 51 11.50 0.59 -12.70
N PRO A 52 12.15 1.15 -13.75
CA PRO A 52 11.51 2.06 -14.70
C PRO A 52 10.23 1.49 -15.32
N GLY A 53 9.19 2.32 -15.41
CA GLY A 53 7.90 1.92 -16.02
C GLY A 53 7.03 1.03 -15.14
N THR A 54 7.43 0.73 -13.90
CA THR A 54 6.60 -0.03 -12.97
C THR A 54 5.58 0.87 -12.30
N ASP A 55 4.29 0.61 -12.56
CA ASP A 55 3.19 1.29 -11.88
C ASP A 55 3.13 0.83 -10.40
N PRO A 56 3.35 1.73 -9.41
CA PRO A 56 3.35 1.38 -8.00
C PRO A 56 2.00 0.87 -7.50
N ASP A 57 0.89 1.18 -8.17
CA ASP A 57 -0.45 0.66 -7.81
C ASP A 57 -0.58 -0.85 -8.03
N ARG A 58 0.35 -1.45 -8.80
CA ARG A 58 0.40 -2.90 -9.06
C ARG A 58 1.15 -3.65 -7.96
N ALA A 59 1.93 -2.97 -7.13
CA ALA A 59 2.69 -3.59 -6.05
C ALA A 59 1.77 -3.96 -4.88
N SER A 60 1.60 -5.26 -4.64
CA SER A 60 0.69 -5.76 -3.61
C SER A 60 1.30 -5.68 -2.21
N PHE A 61 0.62 -5.00 -1.28
CA PHE A 61 0.99 -5.02 0.14
C PHE A 61 0.91 -6.43 0.74
N SER A 62 -0.04 -7.25 0.28
CA SER A 62 -0.24 -8.60 0.79
C SER A 62 0.93 -9.53 0.43
N VAL A 63 1.49 -9.39 -0.77
CA VAL A 63 2.71 -10.11 -1.21
C VAL A 63 3.89 -9.68 -0.34
N ALA A 64 4.11 -8.37 -0.18
CA ALA A 64 5.20 -7.84 0.64
C ALA A 64 5.13 -8.34 2.09
N LEU A 65 3.95 -8.27 2.71
CA LEU A 65 3.72 -8.73 4.08
C LEU A 65 3.99 -10.24 4.23
N ARG A 66 3.60 -11.05 3.25
CA ARG A 66 3.80 -12.50 3.31
C ARG A 66 5.28 -12.85 3.17
N CYS A 67 5.97 -12.24 2.21
CA CYS A 67 7.42 -12.38 2.06
C CYS A 67 8.16 -11.95 3.34
N ALA A 68 7.79 -10.82 3.94
CA ALA A 68 8.40 -10.36 5.20
C ALA A 68 8.19 -11.35 6.35
N ARG A 69 6.99 -11.95 6.46
CA ARG A 69 6.72 -13.00 7.45
C ARG A 69 7.56 -14.24 7.18
N ASP A 70 7.65 -14.67 5.93
CA ASP A 70 8.42 -15.84 5.55
C ASP A 70 9.92 -15.64 5.86
N GLN A 71 10.47 -14.44 5.63
CA GLN A 71 11.85 -14.11 6.02
C GLN A 71 12.07 -14.23 7.54
N ILE A 72 11.15 -13.70 8.35
CA ILE A 72 11.23 -13.80 9.81
C ILE A 72 11.12 -15.25 10.27
N VAL A 73 10.17 -16.01 9.73
CA VAL A 73 9.92 -17.42 10.10
C VAL A 73 11.09 -18.32 9.72
N GLN A 74 11.69 -18.09 8.55
CA GLN A 74 12.83 -18.87 8.08
C GLN A 74 14.17 -18.37 8.62
N ALA A 75 14.18 -17.31 9.45
CA ALA A 75 15.39 -16.61 9.87
C ALA A 75 16.31 -16.24 8.68
N ALA A 76 15.72 -15.95 7.52
CA ALA A 76 16.44 -15.72 6.29
C ALA A 76 17.17 -14.37 6.34
N GLY A 77 18.44 -14.34 5.93
CA GLY A 77 19.24 -13.10 5.91
C GLY A 77 19.72 -12.63 7.30
N ILE A 78 19.53 -13.43 8.35
CA ILE A 78 20.08 -13.18 9.70
C ILE A 78 21.52 -13.75 9.79
N ILE A 79 22.33 -13.48 8.77
CA ILE A 79 23.76 -13.82 8.78
C ILE A 79 24.53 -12.50 8.87
N ALA A 80 25.44 -12.42 9.84
CA ALA A 80 26.31 -11.25 9.99
C ALA A 80 27.12 -11.04 8.69
N GLY A 81 27.05 -9.84 8.13
CA GLY A 81 27.77 -9.47 6.89
C GLY A 81 26.93 -9.52 5.60
N THR A 82 25.64 -9.86 5.66
CA THR A 82 24.78 -9.81 4.48
C THR A 82 24.48 -8.36 4.09
N THR A 83 25.02 -7.89 2.97
CA THR A 83 24.62 -6.61 2.39
C THR A 83 23.23 -6.77 1.78
N ILE A 84 22.26 -6.00 2.27
CA ILE A 84 20.92 -5.96 1.70
C ILE A 84 20.89 -4.82 0.69
N ASP A 85 20.58 -5.14 -0.56
CA ASP A 85 20.35 -4.14 -1.61
C ASP A 85 19.10 -3.31 -1.29
N LEU A 86 19.01 -2.09 -1.83
CA LEU A 86 17.90 -1.17 -1.55
C LEU A 86 16.52 -1.83 -1.77
N VAL A 87 16.39 -2.66 -2.81
CA VAL A 87 15.16 -3.37 -3.14
C VAL A 87 14.93 -4.56 -2.19
N GLY A 88 15.99 -5.27 -1.82
CA GLY A 88 15.93 -6.41 -0.93
C GLY A 88 15.09 -7.57 -1.47
N THR A 89 14.99 -8.63 -0.67
CA THR A 89 14.18 -9.81 -1.04
C THR A 89 12.68 -9.51 -1.06
N ILE A 90 12.20 -8.60 -0.21
CA ILE A 90 10.79 -8.18 -0.19
C ILE A 90 10.44 -7.47 -1.49
N GLY A 91 11.23 -6.47 -1.90
CA GLY A 91 10.99 -5.71 -3.12
C GLY A 91 11.05 -6.57 -4.38
N ARG A 92 12.04 -7.47 -4.47
CA ARG A 92 12.15 -8.43 -5.59
C ARG A 92 10.91 -9.33 -5.70
N THR A 93 10.45 -9.88 -4.58
CA THR A 93 9.22 -10.70 -4.56
C THR A 93 8.01 -9.91 -5.03
N VAL A 94 7.90 -8.64 -4.64
CA VAL A 94 6.80 -7.75 -5.08
C VAL A 94 6.86 -7.51 -6.60
N LEU A 95 8.05 -7.27 -7.15
CA LEU A 95 8.25 -7.04 -8.58
C LEU A 95 7.96 -8.29 -9.43
N GLU A 96 8.27 -9.48 -8.91
CA GLU A 96 7.94 -10.76 -9.56
C GLU A 96 6.42 -11.05 -9.57
N HIS A 97 5.68 -10.52 -8.61
CA HIS A 97 4.25 -10.80 -8.41
C HIS A 97 3.37 -9.55 -8.56
N LEU A 98 3.70 -8.68 -9.52
CA LEU A 98 2.90 -7.49 -9.80
C LEU A 98 1.47 -7.84 -10.19
N MET A 99 0.50 -7.17 -9.56
CA MET A 99 -0.91 -7.34 -9.89
C MET A 99 -1.18 -6.91 -11.35
N PRO A 100 -2.25 -7.40 -11.98
CA PRO A 100 -2.67 -6.91 -13.30
C PRO A 100 -2.87 -5.39 -13.29
N ALA A 101 -2.56 -4.74 -14.41
CA ALA A 101 -2.75 -3.31 -14.55
C ALA A 101 -4.20 -2.92 -14.20
N ARG A 102 -4.34 -2.01 -13.24
CA ARG A 102 -5.65 -1.60 -12.74
C ARG A 102 -6.24 -0.58 -13.72
N ARG A 103 -7.42 -0.87 -14.27
CA ARG A 103 -8.16 0.10 -15.09
C ARG A 103 -8.55 1.31 -14.24
N LEU A 104 -8.27 2.51 -14.73
CA LEU A 104 -8.76 3.74 -14.10
C LEU A 104 -10.29 3.77 -14.23
N ARG A 105 -10.99 3.89 -13.09
CA ARG A 105 -12.45 4.01 -13.04
C ARG A 105 -12.80 5.36 -12.47
N ILE A 106 -13.42 6.20 -13.29
CA ILE A 106 -13.97 7.48 -12.86
C ILE A 106 -15.49 7.36 -12.90
N SER A 107 -16.13 7.70 -11.78
CA SER A 107 -17.58 7.85 -11.68
C SER A 107 -17.88 9.23 -11.11
N PRO A 108 -18.92 9.94 -11.58
CA PRO A 108 -19.36 11.19 -10.97
C PRO A 108 -19.59 11.00 -9.47
N ARG A 109 -19.13 11.96 -8.65
CA ARG A 109 -19.36 11.91 -7.21
C ARG A 109 -20.83 12.25 -6.93
N ALA A 110 -21.56 11.29 -6.41
CA ALA A 110 -22.94 11.46 -5.93
C ALA A 110 -23.07 10.97 -4.48
N VAL A 111 -23.85 11.67 -3.67
CA VAL A 111 -24.01 11.40 -2.22
C VAL A 111 -25.48 11.32 -1.82
N LYS A 112 -25.76 10.64 -0.71
CA LYS A 112 -27.14 10.54 -0.17
C LYS A 112 -27.63 11.81 0.53
N ARG A 113 -26.79 12.85 0.65
CA ARG A 113 -27.15 14.11 1.29
C ARG A 113 -27.76 15.06 0.24
N PRO A 114 -29.04 15.45 0.36
CA PRO A 114 -29.72 16.25 -0.67
C PRO A 114 -29.16 17.68 -0.81
N LEU A 115 -28.73 18.31 0.30
CA LEU A 115 -28.19 19.67 0.31
C LEU A 115 -26.65 19.71 0.23
N SER A 116 -26.04 18.80 -0.54
CA SER A 116 -24.59 18.79 -0.71
C SER A 116 -24.18 19.47 -2.02
N ARG A 117 -22.93 19.91 -2.11
CA ARG A 117 -22.33 20.37 -3.39
C ARG A 117 -22.40 19.30 -4.50
N TYR A 118 -22.46 18.03 -4.11
CA TYR A 118 -22.47 16.90 -5.03
C TYR A 118 -23.89 16.44 -5.34
N ALA A 119 -24.07 15.84 -6.52
CA ALA A 119 -25.36 15.32 -6.97
C ALA A 119 -25.96 14.33 -5.96
N TYR A 120 -27.28 14.37 -5.80
CA TYR A 120 -27.98 13.39 -4.99
C TYR A 120 -27.89 12.00 -5.63
N LYS A 121 -27.62 10.98 -4.82
CA LYS A 121 -27.53 9.59 -5.27
C LYS A 121 -28.94 9.05 -5.57
N SER A 122 -29.40 9.23 -6.81
CA SER A 122 -30.68 8.70 -7.31
C SER A 122 -30.59 7.20 -7.60
N LEU A 123 -31.71 6.55 -7.89
CA LEU A 123 -31.75 5.14 -8.35
C LEU A 123 -31.24 4.99 -9.80
N ASN A 124 -31.44 6.02 -10.62
CA ASN A 124 -31.03 6.05 -12.03
C ASN A 124 -29.64 6.68 -12.18
N ILE A 125 -28.63 6.00 -11.63
CA ILE A 125 -27.22 6.43 -11.71
C ILE A 125 -26.68 6.05 -13.07
N ASP A 126 -26.13 7.03 -13.81
CA ASP A 126 -25.32 6.75 -14.98
C ASP A 126 -24.07 5.94 -14.55
N ARG A 127 -24.01 4.70 -15.02
CA ARG A 127 -22.92 3.74 -14.75
C ARG A 127 -21.89 3.70 -15.88
N ARG A 128 -21.98 4.60 -16.86
CA ARG A 128 -20.97 4.71 -17.92
C ARG A 128 -19.61 4.90 -17.29
N THR A 129 -18.71 3.99 -17.65
CA THR A 129 -17.31 4.07 -17.24
C THR A 129 -16.57 4.74 -18.38
N TYR A 130 -15.93 5.87 -18.10
CA TYR A 130 -15.10 6.58 -19.06
C TYR A 130 -13.66 6.09 -18.95
N THR A 131 -13.01 5.90 -20.09
CA THR A 131 -11.56 5.69 -20.13
C THR A 131 -10.89 6.99 -19.70
N ALA A 132 -9.97 6.89 -18.76
CA ALA A 132 -9.18 8.02 -18.31
C ALA A 132 -7.72 7.59 -18.23
N THR A 133 -6.82 8.54 -18.51
CA THR A 133 -5.38 8.37 -18.42
C THR A 133 -4.86 9.34 -17.36
N LEU A 134 -4.04 8.85 -16.45
CA LEU A 134 -3.40 9.64 -15.41
C LEU A 134 -1.89 9.49 -15.59
N SER A 135 -1.19 10.61 -15.76
CA SER A 135 0.27 10.66 -15.82
C SER A 135 0.79 11.37 -14.58
N ILE A 136 1.71 10.73 -13.85
CA ILE A 136 2.38 11.31 -12.67
C ILE A 136 3.82 11.62 -13.06
N ASN A 137 4.19 12.89 -13.01
CA ASN A 137 5.58 13.32 -13.19
C ASN A 137 6.14 13.72 -11.83
N ILE A 138 7.16 13.01 -11.37
CA ILE A 138 7.89 13.37 -10.15
C ILE A 138 9.01 14.33 -10.55
N LEU A 139 8.92 15.58 -10.12
CA LEU A 139 9.96 16.58 -10.34
C LEU A 139 10.99 16.46 -9.22
N THR A 140 12.20 15.99 -9.54
CA THR A 140 13.34 16.12 -8.63
C THR A 140 13.81 17.58 -8.62
N PRO A 141 13.87 18.24 -7.45
CA PRO A 141 14.40 19.60 -7.39
C PRO A 141 15.88 19.56 -7.82
N THR A 142 16.25 20.42 -8.75
CA THR A 142 17.65 20.71 -9.03
C THR A 142 18.21 21.43 -7.82
N ILE A 143 19.08 20.76 -7.06
CA ILE A 143 19.87 21.42 -6.03
C ILE A 143 20.86 22.32 -6.78
N SER A 144 20.55 23.62 -6.85
CA SER A 144 21.54 24.60 -7.32
C SER A 144 22.72 24.62 -6.33
N PRO A 145 23.97 24.70 -6.84
CA PRO A 145 25.17 24.71 -6.02
C PRO A 145 25.27 25.95 -5.13
#